data_AF-A0A6J7AI33-F1
#
_entry.id   AF-A0A6J7AI33-F1
#
_cell.length_a   1.000
_cell.length_b   1.000
_cell.length_c   1.000
_cell.angle_alpha   90.00
_cell.angle_beta   90.00
_cell.angle_gamma   90.00
#
_symmetry.space_group_name_H-M   'P 1'
#
loop_
_entity.id
_entity.type
_entity.pdbx_description
1 polymer ?
#
loop_
_entity_poly.entity_id
_entity_poly.type
_entity_poly.pdbx_seq_one_letter_code
_entity_poly.pdbx_strand_id
1 'polypeptide(L)'
;MTNLLSKKALKRAFALLIIGSLALVVSNAASTQANAAMAFKYSIALIGDMPYDAKGVTQVPAVINDINSNSLINLVLFDGDTMSGKGDKCTDAAYPALKTGFFDKFTKPLFYSVGDNEWVDCDRAVKGAFDPMTRLALVRSNFFQNADGSYISLGSKNARIAVSHDAVYPEMQMFSFKGITYILPHVPGSANNSAVTAPAFKTYNDTAVDGNDAEYKARDAANVAWINKGFAKAVTDGSVGVIVVVQANMDWEGYARDAAVPNNENTAAFANVKQALLTNTLRFKKPVLLQNGDEHWYQVDMPMNETAGKLVEKDKGSLVENFTRVQTFGSGFNHWVELIIDPRADNLWTFKVHIIKDNLDVHTVPAP
;
A
#
# COMPACT_ATOMS: atom_id res chain seq x y z
N MET A 1 25.45 32.01 87.95
CA MET A 1 24.58 32.35 86.81
C MET A 1 25.11 31.64 85.56
N THR A 2 24.28 30.74 85.02
CA THR A 2 24.11 30.36 83.60
C THR A 2 25.32 29.84 82.81
N ASN A 3 25.40 28.52 82.58
CA ASN A 3 24.79 27.70 81.50
C ASN A 3 25.55 27.85 80.16
N LEU A 4 26.40 26.88 79.78
CA LEU A 4 26.09 25.60 79.09
C LEU A 4 25.23 25.76 77.83
N LEU A 5 25.81 25.31 76.71
CA LEU A 5 25.25 24.44 75.64
C LEU A 5 26.02 24.75 74.33
N SER A 6 27.22 24.19 74.15
CA SER A 6 27.48 22.87 73.53
C SER A 6 26.78 22.67 72.18
N LYS A 7 27.60 22.79 71.12
CA LYS A 7 27.33 22.55 69.70
C LYS A 7 26.96 21.08 69.40
N LYS A 8 25.79 20.63 69.84
CA LYS A 8 25.20 19.32 69.49
C LYS A 8 23.71 19.45 69.16
N ALA A 9 23.36 20.21 68.13
CA ALA A 9 22.02 20.17 67.55
C ALA A 9 21.97 20.82 66.16
N LEU A 10 22.83 20.41 65.24
CA LEU A 10 22.60 20.68 63.80
C LEU A 10 23.35 19.67 62.92
N LYS A 11 23.26 18.39 63.29
CA LYS A 11 23.70 17.26 62.47
C LYS A 11 22.61 16.20 62.51
N ARG A 12 21.48 16.47 61.85
CA ARG A 12 20.39 15.52 61.55
C ARG A 12 19.32 16.22 60.69
N ALA A 13 19.70 16.77 59.54
CA ALA A 13 18.75 17.25 58.55
C ALA A 13 19.34 17.35 57.12
N PHE A 14 20.42 16.63 56.83
CA PHE A 14 21.04 16.61 55.49
C PHE A 14 21.47 15.19 55.09
N ALA A 15 20.63 14.21 55.42
CA ALA A 15 20.77 12.83 54.99
C ALA A 15 19.38 12.25 54.73
N LEU A 16 18.63 12.90 53.84
CA LEU A 16 17.33 12.44 53.33
C LEU A 16 16.97 13.37 52.16
N LEU A 17 17.64 13.20 51.02
CA LEU A 17 17.19 13.66 49.68
C LEU A 17 18.17 13.23 48.58
N ILE A 18 18.70 11.99 48.63
CA ILE A 18 19.31 11.32 47.47
C ILE A 18 18.87 9.85 47.46
N ILE A 19 17.57 9.60 47.61
CA ILE A 19 16.94 8.32 47.24
C ILE A 19 15.52 8.69 46.78
N GLY A 20 15.32 8.90 45.48
CA GLY A 20 14.00 9.25 44.98
C GLY A 20 13.96 9.87 43.59
N SER A 21 14.78 9.40 42.65
CA SER A 21 14.61 9.75 41.23
C SER A 21 15.16 8.67 40.29
N LEU A 22 15.06 7.39 40.68
CA LEU A 22 15.40 6.26 39.81
C LEU A 22 14.18 5.33 39.69
N ALA A 23 13.02 5.90 39.33
CA ALA A 23 11.81 5.12 39.10
C ALA A 23 10.91 5.82 38.09
N LEU A 24 11.43 6.20 36.91
CA LEU A 24 10.56 6.67 35.82
C LEU A 24 11.18 6.53 34.42
N VAL A 25 11.81 5.40 34.10
CA VAL A 25 12.18 5.06 32.70
C VAL A 25 11.98 3.56 32.39
N VAL A 26 10.98 2.91 33.00
CA VAL A 26 10.65 1.48 32.68
C VAL A 26 9.26 1.32 32.06
N SER A 27 8.47 2.38 31.97
CA SER A 27 7.07 2.28 31.52
C SER A 27 6.87 2.18 30.00
N ASN A 28 7.90 2.39 29.18
CA ASN A 28 7.77 2.33 27.72
C ASN A 28 8.16 0.99 27.09
N ALA A 29 8.87 0.11 27.79
CA ALA A 29 9.18 -1.23 27.30
C ALA A 29 8.03 -2.23 27.56
N ALA A 30 7.30 -2.04 28.67
CA ALA A 30 6.15 -2.87 29.03
C ALA A 30 4.95 -2.63 28.10
N SER A 31 4.77 -1.40 27.58
CA SER A 31 3.68 -1.08 26.63
C SER A 31 3.91 -1.68 25.25
N THR A 32 5.16 -1.79 24.78
CA THR A 32 5.47 -2.47 23.53
C THR A 32 5.25 -3.99 23.59
N GLN A 33 5.52 -4.61 24.75
CA GLN A 33 5.33 -6.05 24.94
C GLN A 33 3.85 -6.42 25.12
N ALA A 34 3.06 -5.55 25.79
CA ALA A 34 1.62 -5.73 25.96
C ALA A 34 0.82 -5.68 24.64
N ASN A 35 1.28 -4.92 23.64
CA ASN A 35 0.64 -4.86 22.32
C ASN A 35 1.08 -5.99 21.37
N ALA A 36 2.31 -6.49 21.49
CA ALA A 36 2.72 -7.71 20.78
C ALA A 36 1.88 -8.93 21.19
N ALA A 37 1.41 -8.98 22.45
CA ALA A 37 0.50 -10.00 22.94
C ALA A 37 -0.93 -9.95 22.33
N MET A 38 -1.30 -8.85 21.65
CA MET A 38 -2.60 -8.68 20.99
C MET A 38 -2.56 -8.91 19.47
N ALA A 39 -1.36 -9.04 18.87
CA ALA A 39 -1.22 -9.29 17.45
C ALA A 39 -1.27 -10.80 17.20
N PHE A 40 -2.26 -11.26 16.45
CA PHE A 40 -2.50 -12.68 16.19
C PHE A 40 -1.82 -13.11 14.90
N LYS A 41 -1.47 -14.39 14.77
CA LYS A 41 -1.11 -14.95 13.46
C LYS A 41 -2.34 -14.99 12.56
N TYR A 42 -2.22 -14.53 11.32
CA TYR A 42 -3.27 -14.66 10.31
C TYR A 42 -2.69 -14.52 8.91
N SER A 43 -3.47 -14.90 7.91
CA SER A 43 -3.11 -14.74 6.51
C SER A 43 -4.08 -13.82 5.79
N ILE A 44 -3.57 -13.11 4.79
CA ILE A 44 -4.34 -12.32 3.83
C ILE A 44 -3.91 -12.66 2.41
N ALA A 45 -4.80 -12.47 1.44
CA ALA A 45 -4.48 -12.66 0.03
C ALA A 45 -4.07 -11.31 -0.59
N LEU A 46 -2.97 -11.31 -1.33
CA LEU A 46 -2.51 -10.17 -2.12
C LEU A 46 -2.73 -10.51 -3.60
N ILE A 47 -3.43 -9.63 -4.29
CA ILE A 47 -3.74 -9.73 -5.72
C ILE A 47 -3.60 -8.36 -6.37
N GLY A 48 -3.43 -8.37 -7.68
CA GLY A 48 -3.30 -7.18 -8.52
C GLY A 48 -3.67 -7.50 -9.95
N ASP A 49 -3.85 -6.47 -10.76
CA ASP A 49 -3.85 -6.56 -12.22
C ASP A 49 -4.75 -7.69 -12.75
N MET A 50 -5.99 -7.75 -12.22
CA MET A 50 -6.95 -8.81 -12.52
C MET A 50 -8.39 -8.30 -12.37
N PRO A 51 -9.34 -8.66 -13.25
CA PRO A 51 -9.25 -9.51 -14.44
C PRO A 51 -8.78 -8.73 -15.69
N TYR A 52 -7.54 -8.23 -15.65
CA TYR A 52 -6.91 -7.29 -16.57
C TYR A 52 -7.22 -7.46 -18.05
N ASP A 53 -7.37 -8.67 -18.58
CA ASP A 53 -7.66 -8.87 -20.00
C ASP A 53 -8.61 -10.04 -20.21
N ALA A 54 -8.90 -10.39 -21.47
CA ALA A 54 -9.75 -11.53 -21.81
C ALA A 54 -9.25 -12.87 -21.20
N LYS A 55 -7.93 -13.06 -21.06
CA LYS A 55 -7.37 -14.23 -20.37
C LYS A 55 -7.67 -14.12 -18.87
N GLY A 56 -7.46 -12.96 -18.26
CA GLY A 56 -7.86 -12.64 -16.89
C GLY A 56 -9.33 -12.93 -16.59
N VAL A 57 -10.26 -12.46 -17.43
CA VAL A 57 -11.71 -12.70 -17.28
C VAL A 57 -12.04 -14.19 -17.21
N THR A 58 -11.31 -15.04 -17.93
CA THR A 58 -11.53 -16.50 -17.91
C THR A 58 -10.84 -17.22 -16.75
N GLN A 59 -9.68 -16.73 -16.31
CA GLN A 59 -8.82 -17.39 -15.33
C GLN A 59 -9.02 -16.93 -13.88
N VAL A 60 -9.42 -15.68 -13.66
CA VAL A 60 -9.65 -15.10 -12.33
C VAL A 60 -10.71 -15.82 -11.50
N PRO A 61 -11.80 -16.38 -12.08
CA PRO A 61 -12.73 -17.20 -11.29
C PRO A 61 -12.05 -18.33 -10.50
N ALA A 62 -11.00 -18.95 -11.04
CA ALA A 62 -10.23 -19.98 -10.33
C ALA A 62 -9.40 -19.41 -9.17
N VAL A 63 -8.81 -18.22 -9.35
CA VAL A 63 -8.11 -17.48 -8.28
C VAL A 63 -9.07 -17.16 -7.13
N ILE A 64 -10.25 -16.60 -7.45
CA ILE A 64 -11.27 -16.23 -6.47
C ILE A 64 -11.77 -17.47 -5.72
N ASN A 65 -12.01 -18.58 -6.41
CA ASN A 65 -12.46 -19.83 -5.78
C ASN A 65 -11.41 -20.38 -4.80
N ASP A 66 -10.13 -20.35 -5.18
CA ASP A 66 -9.03 -20.79 -4.32
C ASP A 66 -8.95 -19.93 -3.04
N ILE A 67 -8.96 -18.59 -3.17
CA ILE A 67 -8.97 -17.64 -2.05
C ILE A 67 -10.22 -17.83 -1.15
N ASN A 68 -11.40 -17.96 -1.75
CA ASN A 68 -12.67 -18.10 -1.02
C ASN A 68 -12.72 -19.42 -0.22
N SER A 69 -12.19 -20.50 -0.79
CA SER A 69 -12.14 -21.82 -0.15
C SER A 69 -11.10 -21.91 0.98
N ASN A 70 -10.09 -21.04 0.96
CA ASN A 70 -9.04 -21.01 1.97
C ASN A 70 -9.53 -20.35 3.27
N SER A 71 -9.72 -21.15 4.32
CA SER A 71 -10.20 -20.69 5.63
C SER A 71 -9.19 -19.87 6.42
N LEU A 72 -7.90 -19.90 6.06
CA LEU A 72 -6.84 -19.12 6.70
C LEU A 72 -6.83 -17.66 6.25
N ILE A 73 -7.39 -17.37 5.07
CA ILE A 73 -7.46 -16.01 4.51
C ILE A 73 -8.56 -15.21 5.20
N ASN A 74 -8.15 -14.08 5.80
CA ASN A 74 -9.03 -13.20 6.58
C ASN A 74 -9.57 -12.01 5.75
N LEU A 75 -8.78 -11.50 4.81
CA LEU A 75 -9.15 -10.43 3.88
C LEU A 75 -8.28 -10.50 2.62
N VAL A 76 -8.66 -9.74 1.61
CA VAL A 76 -7.95 -9.57 0.34
C VAL A 76 -7.50 -8.12 0.21
N LEU A 77 -6.25 -7.93 -0.20
CA LEU A 77 -5.72 -6.64 -0.63
C LEU A 77 -5.53 -6.68 -2.14
N PHE A 78 -6.20 -5.77 -2.83
CA PHE A 78 -6.13 -5.63 -4.27
C PHE A 78 -5.47 -4.30 -4.63
N ASP A 79 -4.38 -4.35 -5.36
CA ASP A 79 -3.55 -3.18 -5.62
C ASP A 79 -3.92 -2.38 -6.87
N GLY A 80 -4.75 -2.87 -7.80
CA GLY A 80 -5.20 -2.05 -8.94
C GLY A 80 -5.47 -2.83 -10.22
N ASP A 81 -5.86 -2.12 -11.28
CA ASP A 81 -5.89 -2.59 -12.67
C ASP A 81 -6.78 -3.80 -12.96
N THR A 82 -8.08 -3.59 -12.79
CA THR A 82 -9.19 -4.47 -13.15
C THR A 82 -9.44 -4.62 -14.66
N MET A 83 -8.82 -3.81 -15.51
CA MET A 83 -9.07 -3.79 -16.96
C MET A 83 -7.81 -3.46 -17.74
N SER A 84 -7.75 -3.87 -19.00
CA SER A 84 -6.51 -3.79 -19.78
C SER A 84 -6.23 -2.37 -20.20
N GLY A 85 -4.97 -1.93 -20.14
CA GLY A 85 -4.50 -0.69 -20.73
C GLY A 85 -4.51 -0.68 -22.27
N LYS A 86 -4.72 -1.85 -22.90
CA LYS A 86 -4.53 -2.08 -24.35
C LYS A 86 -5.74 -2.66 -25.08
N GLY A 87 -6.62 -3.39 -24.38
CA GLY A 87 -7.72 -4.13 -25.02
C GLY A 87 -9.12 -3.73 -24.58
N ASP A 88 -9.27 -3.22 -23.36
CA ASP A 88 -10.57 -2.91 -22.77
C ASP A 88 -10.91 -1.43 -22.88
N LYS A 89 -12.20 -1.15 -23.05
CA LYS A 89 -12.70 0.23 -23.08
C LYS A 89 -13.26 0.65 -21.74
N CYS A 90 -12.97 1.88 -21.35
CA CYS A 90 -13.52 2.51 -20.14
C CYS A 90 -14.97 2.98 -20.32
N THR A 91 -15.83 2.12 -20.86
CA THR A 91 -17.26 2.43 -21.04
C THR A 91 -17.96 2.56 -19.70
N ASP A 92 -19.04 3.34 -19.65
CA ASP A 92 -19.82 3.52 -18.42
C ASP A 92 -20.33 2.19 -17.84
N ALA A 93 -20.61 1.20 -18.70
CA ALA A 93 -21.05 -0.14 -18.31
C ALA A 93 -19.96 -1.03 -17.70
N ALA A 94 -18.67 -0.71 -17.92
CA ALA A 94 -17.56 -1.53 -17.45
C ALA A 94 -17.46 -1.55 -15.91
N TYR A 95 -17.64 -0.40 -15.25
CA TYR A 95 -17.51 -0.26 -13.80
C TYR A 95 -18.54 -1.07 -12.98
N PRO A 96 -19.86 -0.98 -13.25
CA PRO A 96 -20.83 -1.84 -12.56
C PRO A 96 -20.67 -3.32 -12.93
N ALA A 97 -20.23 -3.63 -14.16
CA ALA A 97 -19.92 -5.01 -14.55
C ALA A 97 -18.73 -5.57 -13.76
N LEU A 98 -17.66 -4.79 -13.55
CA LEU A 98 -16.54 -5.16 -12.70
C LEU A 98 -16.97 -5.36 -11.25
N LYS A 99 -17.85 -4.50 -10.72
CA LYS A 99 -18.38 -4.69 -9.37
C LYS A 99 -19.04 -6.06 -9.21
N THR A 100 -20.00 -6.38 -10.07
CA THR A 100 -20.81 -7.60 -9.96
C THR A 100 -20.11 -8.87 -10.46
N GLY A 101 -19.22 -8.72 -11.44
CA GLY A 101 -18.50 -9.79 -12.11
C GLY A 101 -17.21 -10.20 -11.40
N PHE A 102 -16.56 -9.28 -10.67
CA PHE A 102 -15.29 -9.51 -9.99
C PHE A 102 -15.38 -9.24 -8.49
N PHE A 103 -15.55 -7.98 -8.06
CA PHE A 103 -15.47 -7.62 -6.64
C PHE A 103 -16.48 -8.36 -5.76
N ASP A 104 -17.74 -8.46 -6.20
CA ASP A 104 -18.80 -9.11 -5.43
C ASP A 104 -18.68 -10.65 -5.39
N LYS A 105 -17.69 -11.23 -6.09
CA LYS A 105 -17.41 -12.68 -6.05
C LYS A 105 -16.56 -13.11 -4.86
N PHE A 106 -15.92 -12.17 -4.16
CA PHE A 106 -15.13 -12.49 -2.97
C PHE A 106 -16.04 -12.74 -1.76
N THR A 107 -15.86 -13.88 -1.10
CA THR A 107 -16.52 -14.19 0.19
C THR A 107 -15.73 -13.64 1.38
N LYS A 108 -14.58 -13.02 1.12
CA LYS A 108 -13.74 -12.32 2.08
C LYS A 108 -13.93 -10.80 1.92
N PRO A 109 -13.64 -10.01 2.96
CA PRO A 109 -13.49 -8.56 2.81
C PRO A 109 -12.33 -8.26 1.84
N LEU A 110 -12.52 -7.32 0.94
CA LEU A 110 -11.55 -6.86 -0.04
C LEU A 110 -11.34 -5.35 0.12
N PHE A 111 -10.07 -4.94 0.21
CA PHE A 111 -9.65 -3.55 0.20
C PHE A 111 -8.88 -3.26 -1.08
N TYR A 112 -9.23 -2.15 -1.73
CA TYR A 112 -8.86 -1.87 -3.12
C TYR A 112 -8.09 -0.55 -3.23
N SER A 113 -6.91 -0.57 -3.85
CA SER A 113 -6.21 0.62 -4.33
C SER A 113 -6.46 0.80 -5.82
N VAL A 114 -6.75 2.03 -6.26
CA VAL A 114 -7.16 2.31 -7.65
C VAL A 114 -5.93 2.40 -8.54
N GLY A 115 -5.99 1.71 -9.68
CA GLY A 115 -4.96 1.73 -10.71
C GLY A 115 -5.19 2.78 -11.79
N ASP A 116 -4.24 2.89 -12.71
CA ASP A 116 -4.31 3.85 -13.81
C ASP A 116 -5.29 3.39 -14.89
N ASN A 117 -5.49 2.08 -15.02
CA ASN A 117 -6.30 1.48 -16.06
C ASN A 117 -7.80 1.71 -15.86
N GLU A 118 -8.24 2.01 -14.63
CA GLU A 118 -9.63 2.38 -14.37
C GLU A 118 -9.97 3.81 -14.76
N TRP A 119 -9.00 4.71 -14.97
CA TRP A 119 -9.32 6.11 -15.20
C TRP A 119 -8.24 6.93 -15.92
N VAL A 120 -6.99 6.90 -15.46
CA VAL A 120 -5.89 7.69 -16.03
C VAL A 120 -5.72 7.36 -17.51
N ASP A 121 -5.64 6.07 -17.83
CA ASP A 121 -5.41 5.56 -19.19
C ASP A 121 -6.64 5.64 -20.10
N CYS A 122 -7.77 6.10 -19.60
CA CYS A 122 -9.04 6.03 -20.34
C CYS A 122 -9.14 7.02 -21.50
N ASP A 123 -8.24 8.00 -21.56
CA ASP A 123 -8.08 8.95 -22.66
C ASP A 123 -7.36 8.35 -23.88
N ARG A 124 -6.73 7.18 -23.74
CA ARG A 124 -6.16 6.44 -24.87
C ARG A 124 -7.23 6.08 -25.89
N ALA A 125 -6.89 6.13 -27.18
CA ALA A 125 -7.82 5.79 -28.25
C ALA A 125 -8.34 4.34 -28.13
N VAL A 126 -7.44 3.40 -27.76
CA VAL A 126 -7.79 1.99 -27.53
C VAL A 126 -8.77 1.80 -26.36
N LYS A 127 -8.74 2.71 -25.38
CA LYS A 127 -9.62 2.71 -24.18
C LYS A 127 -10.92 3.48 -24.39
N GLY A 128 -11.06 4.16 -25.54
CA GLY A 128 -12.27 4.88 -25.95
C GLY A 128 -12.15 6.41 -25.89
N ALA A 129 -10.97 6.97 -25.64
CA ALA A 129 -10.71 8.41 -25.62
C ALA A 129 -11.66 9.19 -24.71
N PHE A 130 -11.90 8.66 -23.51
CA PHE A 130 -12.76 9.27 -22.51
C PHE A 130 -12.01 10.28 -21.65
N ASP A 131 -12.71 11.25 -21.09
CA ASP A 131 -12.15 12.15 -20.07
C ASP A 131 -11.83 11.36 -18.78
N PRO A 132 -10.56 11.27 -18.35
CA PRO A 132 -10.15 10.56 -17.14
C PRO A 132 -10.91 10.99 -15.88
N MET A 133 -11.30 12.27 -15.78
CA MET A 133 -12.02 12.77 -14.60
C MET A 133 -13.44 12.23 -14.51
N THR A 134 -14.10 12.01 -15.65
CA THR A 134 -15.40 11.33 -15.67
C THR A 134 -15.27 9.86 -15.29
N ARG A 135 -14.13 9.24 -15.60
CA ARG A 135 -13.84 7.84 -15.27
C ARG A 135 -13.50 7.64 -13.81
N LEU A 136 -12.72 8.54 -13.22
CA LEU A 136 -12.50 8.58 -11.77
C LEU A 136 -13.82 8.77 -11.01
N ALA A 137 -14.75 9.58 -11.52
CA ALA A 137 -16.09 9.71 -10.93
C ALA A 137 -16.89 8.40 -10.98
N LEU A 138 -16.76 7.60 -12.05
CA LEU A 138 -17.35 6.26 -12.14
C LEU A 138 -16.69 5.27 -11.18
N VAL A 139 -15.36 5.28 -11.04
CA VAL A 139 -14.63 4.49 -10.03
C VAL A 139 -15.20 4.77 -8.64
N ARG A 140 -15.23 6.04 -8.23
CA ARG A 140 -15.73 6.47 -6.92
C ARG A 140 -17.18 6.08 -6.71
N SER A 141 -18.03 6.32 -7.71
CA SER A 141 -19.45 6.01 -7.62
C SER A 141 -19.79 4.53 -7.77
N ASN A 142 -18.89 3.63 -8.17
CA ASN A 142 -19.18 2.20 -8.21
C ASN A 142 -18.51 1.45 -7.07
N PHE A 143 -17.28 1.82 -6.73
CA PHE A 143 -16.44 1.05 -5.82
C PHE A 143 -16.27 1.71 -4.46
N PHE A 144 -16.57 3.00 -4.32
CA PHE A 144 -16.33 3.76 -3.09
C PHE A 144 -17.57 4.51 -2.54
N GLN A 145 -18.78 4.10 -2.96
CA GLN A 145 -20.02 4.64 -2.38
C GLN A 145 -20.10 4.33 -0.87
N ASN A 146 -20.62 5.29 -0.10
CA ASN A 146 -20.80 5.19 1.35
C ASN A 146 -19.50 5.15 2.17
N ALA A 147 -18.54 6.02 1.82
CA ALA A 147 -17.34 6.31 2.62
C ALA A 147 -17.65 7.10 3.92
N ASP A 148 -18.72 6.75 4.63
CA ASP A 148 -19.19 7.40 5.87
C ASP A 148 -18.41 6.97 7.13
N GLY A 149 -17.27 6.31 6.93
CA GLY A 149 -16.49 5.67 8.00
C GLY A 149 -16.81 4.17 8.19
N SER A 150 -17.72 3.61 7.41
CA SER A 150 -17.99 2.17 7.36
C SER A 150 -17.21 1.46 6.26
N TYR A 151 -17.03 0.15 6.41
CA TYR A 151 -16.45 -0.70 5.38
C TYR A 151 -17.27 -0.61 4.08
N ILE A 152 -16.60 -0.30 2.99
CA ILE A 152 -17.19 -0.26 1.66
C ILE A 152 -17.35 -1.68 1.13
N SER A 153 -18.57 -2.05 0.74
CA SER A 153 -18.95 -3.43 0.42
C SER A 153 -18.40 -3.92 -0.93
N LEU A 154 -17.08 -4.07 -1.02
CA LEU A 154 -16.40 -4.91 -2.01
C LEU A 154 -16.21 -6.30 -1.39
N GLY A 155 -16.53 -7.38 -2.10
CA GLY A 155 -16.62 -8.71 -1.48
C GLY A 155 -17.65 -8.77 -0.35
N SER A 156 -17.45 -9.68 0.61
CA SER A 156 -18.37 -9.85 1.74
C SER A 156 -18.08 -8.88 2.88
N LYS A 157 -19.11 -8.15 3.31
CA LYS A 157 -19.02 -7.18 4.42
C LYS A 157 -18.50 -7.82 5.70
N ASN A 158 -17.45 -7.23 6.28
CA ASN A 158 -17.07 -7.48 7.67
C ASN A 158 -17.38 -6.26 8.52
N ALA A 159 -18.52 -6.31 9.23
CA ALA A 159 -18.99 -5.21 10.07
C ALA A 159 -18.06 -4.88 11.27
N ARG A 160 -16.95 -5.60 11.46
CA ARG A 160 -16.00 -5.40 12.57
C ARG A 160 -14.76 -4.58 12.20
N ILE A 161 -14.55 -4.23 10.93
CA ILE A 161 -13.43 -3.39 10.50
C ILE A 161 -13.95 -1.97 10.25
N ALA A 162 -13.58 -1.05 11.14
CA ALA A 162 -13.84 0.38 10.93
C ALA A 162 -12.79 0.95 9.96
N VAL A 163 -13.26 1.61 8.91
CA VAL A 163 -12.40 2.12 7.83
C VAL A 163 -12.52 3.63 7.80
N SER A 164 -11.39 4.32 7.92
CA SER A 164 -11.32 5.76 7.71
C SER A 164 -11.11 6.05 6.23
N HIS A 165 -11.80 7.07 5.72
CA HIS A 165 -11.64 7.58 4.38
C HIS A 165 -11.20 9.04 4.39
N ASP A 166 -10.54 9.48 3.33
CA ASP A 166 -10.37 10.91 3.10
C ASP A 166 -11.70 11.54 2.66
N ALA A 167 -11.98 12.76 3.10
CA ALA A 167 -13.24 13.44 2.81
C ALA A 167 -13.38 13.87 1.35
N VAL A 168 -12.25 14.10 0.65
CA VAL A 168 -12.19 14.51 -0.75
C VAL A 168 -11.88 13.31 -1.65
N TYR A 169 -11.05 12.38 -1.17
CA TYR A 169 -10.60 11.20 -1.91
C TYR A 169 -11.13 9.91 -1.25
N PRO A 170 -12.39 9.51 -1.49
CA PRO A 170 -13.03 8.39 -0.80
C PRO A 170 -12.33 7.03 -1.03
N GLU A 171 -11.58 6.91 -2.13
CA GLU A 171 -10.74 5.76 -2.42
C GLU A 171 -9.54 5.59 -1.47
N MET A 172 -9.10 6.67 -0.81
CA MET A 172 -8.04 6.61 0.20
C MET A 172 -8.60 5.97 1.47
N GLN A 173 -8.07 4.79 1.83
CA GLN A 173 -8.56 4.00 2.96
C GLN A 173 -7.49 3.85 4.03
N MET A 174 -7.92 3.73 5.29
CA MET A 174 -7.04 3.43 6.41
C MET A 174 -7.80 2.67 7.49
N PHE A 175 -7.24 1.56 7.95
CA PHE A 175 -7.83 0.76 9.04
C PHE A 175 -6.74 0.02 9.83
N SER A 176 -7.11 -0.50 11.00
CA SER A 176 -6.25 -1.39 11.77
C SER A 176 -6.93 -2.73 11.94
N PHE A 177 -6.19 -3.81 11.73
CA PHE A 177 -6.70 -5.17 11.87
C PHE A 177 -5.61 -6.06 12.46
N LYS A 178 -5.93 -6.76 13.55
CA LYS A 178 -5.05 -7.74 14.23
C LYS A 178 -3.62 -7.23 14.51
N GLY A 179 -3.48 -5.97 14.88
CA GLY A 179 -2.20 -5.35 15.24
C GLY A 179 -1.41 -4.77 14.06
N ILE A 180 -1.96 -4.77 12.85
CA ILE A 180 -1.38 -4.12 11.67
C ILE A 180 -2.24 -2.92 11.27
N THR A 181 -1.59 -1.81 10.90
CA THR A 181 -2.27 -0.68 10.26
C THR A 181 -2.09 -0.75 8.75
N TYR A 182 -3.20 -0.63 8.03
CA TYR A 182 -3.28 -0.68 6.59
C TYR A 182 -3.54 0.74 6.07
N ILE A 183 -2.78 1.15 5.05
CA ILE A 183 -2.82 2.49 4.46
C ILE A 183 -2.93 2.32 2.95
N LEU A 184 -4.03 2.77 2.37
CA LEU A 184 -4.25 2.73 0.92
C LEU A 184 -4.35 4.18 0.44
N PRO A 185 -3.23 4.82 0.05
CA PRO A 185 -3.28 6.08 -0.68
C PRO A 185 -3.71 5.80 -2.14
N HIS A 186 -4.12 6.84 -2.87
CA HIS A 186 -4.48 6.71 -4.28
C HIS A 186 -3.30 7.10 -5.17
N VAL A 187 -2.46 6.11 -5.48
CA VAL A 187 -1.21 6.28 -6.25
C VAL A 187 -1.25 5.32 -7.45
N PRO A 188 -1.90 5.71 -8.55
CA PRO A 188 -1.92 4.97 -9.79
C PRO A 188 -0.67 5.25 -10.64
N GLY A 189 -0.42 4.35 -11.57
CA GLY A 189 0.58 4.39 -12.61
C GLY A 189 0.19 5.37 -13.70
N SER A 190 0.93 5.26 -14.80
CA SER A 190 1.02 6.29 -15.84
C SER A 190 1.32 7.67 -15.21
N ALA A 191 2.48 7.73 -14.55
CA ALA A 191 3.09 8.88 -13.92
C ALA A 191 2.21 9.59 -12.88
N ASN A 192 1.38 8.84 -12.15
CA ASN A 192 0.47 9.41 -11.15
C ASN A 192 -0.53 10.42 -11.74
N ASN A 193 -0.86 10.32 -13.03
CA ASN A 193 -1.63 11.31 -13.80
C ASN A 193 -0.95 12.69 -13.89
N SER A 194 0.37 12.78 -13.68
CA SER A 194 1.12 14.03 -13.79
C SER A 194 1.22 14.47 -15.25
N ALA A 195 0.87 15.73 -15.54
CA ALA A 195 1.01 16.27 -16.88
C ALA A 195 2.49 16.46 -17.25
N VAL A 196 2.87 16.04 -18.46
CA VAL A 196 4.21 16.22 -18.99
C VAL A 196 4.22 17.37 -20.01
N THR A 197 5.11 18.35 -19.81
CA THR A 197 5.20 19.54 -20.69
C THR A 197 6.14 19.34 -21.88
N ALA A 198 6.87 18.22 -21.93
CA ALA A 198 7.85 17.90 -22.96
C ALA A 198 7.72 16.43 -23.40
N PRO A 199 7.99 16.10 -24.68
CA PRO A 199 7.90 14.73 -25.22
C PRO A 199 9.03 13.80 -24.75
N ALA A 200 9.82 14.21 -23.76
CA ALA A 200 10.94 13.42 -23.23
C ALA A 200 10.48 12.21 -22.40
N PHE A 201 9.25 12.26 -21.87
CA PHE A 201 8.62 11.15 -21.16
C PHE A 201 7.58 10.47 -22.05
N LYS A 202 7.25 9.22 -21.73
CA LYS A 202 6.10 8.50 -22.23
C LYS A 202 4.88 9.38 -22.00
N THR A 203 4.39 10.01 -23.07
CA THR A 203 2.96 10.27 -23.17
C THR A 203 2.37 8.87 -23.25
N TYR A 204 1.87 8.39 -22.11
CA TYR A 204 1.20 7.11 -22.05
C TYR A 204 0.01 7.07 -23.01
N ASN A 205 -0.42 8.24 -23.48
CA ASN A 205 -1.61 8.45 -24.24
C ASN A 205 -1.17 9.14 -25.55
N ASP A 206 -1.98 8.97 -26.58
CA ASP A 206 -1.59 9.29 -27.96
C ASP A 206 -1.49 10.81 -28.22
N THR A 207 -1.46 11.66 -27.18
CA THR A 207 -1.60 13.13 -27.28
C THR A 207 -0.60 13.93 -26.44
N ALA A 208 -0.36 15.18 -26.84
CA ALA A 208 0.58 16.09 -26.16
C ALA A 208 -0.01 16.80 -24.92
N VAL A 209 -1.24 16.47 -24.51
CA VAL A 209 -1.99 17.13 -23.42
C VAL A 209 -2.35 16.16 -22.29
N ASP A 210 -1.70 15.01 -22.26
CA ASP A 210 -1.94 13.95 -21.29
C ASP A 210 -1.63 14.37 -19.85
N GLY A 211 -2.37 13.77 -18.91
CA GLY A 211 -2.27 14.06 -17.49
C GLY A 211 -3.01 15.33 -17.06
N ASN A 212 -3.12 15.53 -15.75
CA ASN A 212 -3.76 16.71 -15.16
C ASN A 212 -2.96 17.20 -13.96
N ASP A 213 -2.13 18.23 -14.18
CA ASP A 213 -1.22 18.77 -13.16
C ASP A 213 -1.93 19.27 -11.91
N ALA A 214 -3.12 19.88 -12.06
CA ALA A 214 -3.89 20.38 -10.92
C ALA A 214 -4.46 19.23 -10.08
N GLU A 215 -5.00 18.20 -10.73
CA GLU A 215 -5.49 16.98 -10.08
C GLU A 215 -4.35 16.24 -9.40
N TYR A 216 -3.27 15.96 -10.13
CA TYR A 216 -2.08 15.28 -9.65
C TYR A 216 -1.51 15.96 -8.40
N LYS A 217 -1.24 17.27 -8.45
CA LYS A 217 -0.64 18.00 -7.32
C LYS A 217 -1.54 17.98 -6.08
N ALA A 218 -2.84 18.14 -6.26
CA ALA A 218 -3.79 18.10 -5.16
C ALA A 218 -3.88 16.70 -4.53
N ARG A 219 -3.91 15.64 -5.35
CA ARG A 219 -3.97 14.26 -4.89
C ARG A 219 -2.64 13.79 -4.30
N ASP A 220 -1.50 14.18 -4.85
CA ASP A 220 -0.16 13.88 -4.31
C ASP A 220 0.02 14.47 -2.91
N ALA A 221 -0.38 15.74 -2.72
CA ALA A 221 -0.38 16.36 -1.40
C ALA A 221 -1.31 15.62 -0.41
N ALA A 222 -2.49 15.17 -0.86
CA ALA A 222 -3.40 14.37 -0.06
C ALA A 222 -2.82 12.98 0.26
N ASN A 223 -2.17 12.31 -0.68
CA ASN A 223 -1.47 11.04 -0.47
C ASN A 223 -0.39 11.17 0.61
N VAL A 224 0.46 12.19 0.53
CA VAL A 224 1.48 12.45 1.55
C VAL A 224 0.84 12.67 2.93
N ALA A 225 -0.22 13.49 3.01
CA ALA A 225 -0.94 13.71 4.25
C ALA A 225 -1.57 12.41 4.80
N TRP A 226 -2.15 11.59 3.92
CA TRP A 226 -2.78 10.32 4.26
C TRP A 226 -1.78 9.29 4.79
N ILE A 227 -0.63 9.17 4.13
CA ILE A 227 0.49 8.32 4.58
C ILE A 227 0.95 8.75 5.97
N ASN A 228 1.24 10.05 6.17
CA ASN A 228 1.64 10.58 7.47
C ASN A 228 0.60 10.28 8.57
N LYS A 229 -0.69 10.47 8.26
CA LYS A 229 -1.80 10.16 9.17
C LYS A 229 -1.87 8.67 9.51
N GLY A 230 -1.65 7.80 8.52
CA GLY A 230 -1.61 6.34 8.68
C GLY A 230 -0.50 5.87 9.62
N PHE A 231 0.70 6.40 9.48
CA PHE A 231 1.79 6.07 10.39
C PHE A 231 1.56 6.65 11.79
N ALA A 232 0.99 7.84 11.92
CA ALA A 232 0.59 8.38 13.22
C ALA A 232 -0.48 7.50 13.90
N LYS A 233 -1.44 6.98 13.14
CA LYS A 233 -2.40 5.97 13.61
C LYS A 233 -1.69 4.70 14.05
N ALA A 234 -0.75 4.18 13.26
CA ALA A 234 0.00 2.97 13.60
C ALA A 234 0.76 3.11 14.92
N VAL A 235 1.33 4.29 15.20
CA VAL A 235 1.96 4.59 16.48
C VAL A 235 0.93 4.65 17.61
N THR A 236 -0.19 5.34 17.39
CA THR A 236 -1.27 5.51 18.38
C THR A 236 -1.90 4.17 18.76
N ASP A 237 -2.16 3.31 17.77
CA ASP A 237 -2.74 1.98 17.93
C ASP A 237 -1.72 0.94 18.44
N GLY A 238 -0.44 1.30 18.50
CA GLY A 238 0.63 0.39 18.92
C GLY A 238 0.92 -0.73 17.92
N SER A 239 0.61 -0.55 16.63
CA SER A 239 0.73 -1.55 15.58
C SER A 239 2.14 -2.16 15.53
N VAL A 240 2.21 -3.47 15.28
CA VAL A 240 3.47 -4.21 15.15
C VAL A 240 4.06 -4.13 13.74
N GLY A 241 3.26 -3.71 12.75
CA GLY A 241 3.70 -3.43 11.39
C GLY A 241 2.71 -2.53 10.65
N VAL A 242 3.12 -2.04 9.49
CA VAL A 242 2.30 -1.25 8.56
C VAL A 242 2.29 -1.92 7.19
N ILE A 243 1.14 -1.95 6.53
CA ILE A 243 1.01 -2.36 5.13
C ILE A 243 0.49 -1.15 4.34
N VAL A 244 1.20 -0.78 3.28
CA VAL A 244 0.82 0.25 2.32
C VAL A 244 0.46 -0.42 1.00
N VAL A 245 -0.67 -0.07 0.40
CA VAL A 245 -1.11 -0.64 -0.89
C VAL A 245 -1.29 0.47 -1.92
N VAL A 246 -0.57 0.38 -3.02
CA VAL A 246 -0.63 1.29 -4.17
C VAL A 246 -0.68 0.47 -5.45
N GLN A 247 -1.17 1.01 -6.56
CA GLN A 247 -1.02 0.31 -7.83
C GLN A 247 0.40 0.49 -8.38
N ALA A 248 0.89 1.73 -8.43
CA ALA A 248 2.03 2.11 -9.27
C ALA A 248 3.34 1.39 -8.95
N ASN A 249 4.10 1.03 -9.99
CA ASN A 249 5.54 0.88 -9.85
C ASN A 249 6.21 2.27 -9.85
N MET A 250 6.66 2.69 -8.68
CA MET A 250 7.24 4.03 -8.49
C MET A 250 8.73 4.13 -8.86
N ASP A 251 9.30 3.13 -9.54
CA ASP A 251 10.71 3.08 -9.97
C ASP A 251 11.65 3.39 -8.79
N TRP A 252 11.58 2.55 -7.74
CA TRP A 252 12.34 2.76 -6.50
C TRP A 252 13.85 2.71 -6.71
N GLU A 253 14.28 1.96 -7.71
CA GLU A 253 15.68 1.81 -8.10
C GLU A 253 16.15 2.97 -8.98
N GLY A 254 15.20 3.72 -9.58
CA GLY A 254 15.41 4.86 -10.48
C GLY A 254 15.82 4.48 -11.90
N TYR A 255 15.88 3.18 -12.25
CA TYR A 255 16.35 2.71 -13.55
C TYR A 255 15.51 3.20 -14.70
N ALA A 256 14.18 3.24 -14.55
CA ALA A 256 13.30 3.74 -15.59
C ALA A 256 13.63 5.21 -15.87
N ARG A 257 13.57 6.11 -14.87
CA ARG A 257 13.72 7.59 -15.03
C ARG A 257 14.80 8.07 -16.01
N ASP A 258 15.99 7.45 -16.01
CA ASP A 258 17.12 7.90 -16.83
C ASP A 258 17.43 6.97 -18.02
N ALA A 259 16.52 6.05 -18.36
CA ALA A 259 16.69 5.20 -19.51
C ALA A 259 16.62 6.03 -20.80
N ALA A 260 17.67 5.98 -21.63
CA ALA A 260 17.77 6.70 -22.91
C ALA A 260 16.93 6.05 -24.04
N VAL A 261 15.76 5.54 -23.69
CA VAL A 261 14.77 5.00 -24.63
C VAL A 261 13.66 6.03 -24.81
N PRO A 262 13.11 6.17 -26.03
CA PRO A 262 11.84 6.86 -26.20
C PRO A 262 10.81 6.24 -25.25
N ASN A 263 9.91 7.07 -24.70
CA ASN A 263 8.77 6.62 -23.90
C ASN A 263 9.13 6.11 -22.50
N ASN A 264 9.89 6.89 -21.74
CA ASN A 264 10.10 6.59 -20.32
C ASN A 264 9.07 7.26 -19.41
N GLU A 265 8.52 6.56 -18.42
CA GLU A 265 7.54 7.13 -17.49
C GLU A 265 8.11 8.30 -16.69
N ASN A 266 7.28 9.33 -16.42
CA ASN A 266 7.66 10.41 -15.52
C ASN A 266 7.59 9.95 -14.04
N THR A 267 8.49 9.06 -13.65
CA THR A 267 8.54 8.46 -12.32
C THR A 267 8.93 9.46 -11.22
N ALA A 268 9.44 10.64 -11.60
CA ALA A 268 9.65 11.77 -10.69
C ALA A 268 8.33 12.25 -10.05
N ALA A 269 7.19 11.98 -10.69
CA ALA A 269 5.86 12.26 -10.13
C ALA A 269 5.58 11.54 -8.80
N PHE A 270 6.33 10.48 -8.47
CA PHE A 270 6.17 9.72 -7.24
C PHE A 270 7.12 10.15 -6.10
N ALA A 271 7.99 11.15 -6.33
CA ALA A 271 9.06 11.51 -5.39
C ALA A 271 8.54 11.86 -3.98
N ASN A 272 7.44 12.61 -3.88
CA ASN A 272 6.87 13.04 -2.60
C ASN A 272 6.29 11.85 -1.82
N VAL A 273 5.56 10.94 -2.49
CA VAL A 273 5.05 9.70 -1.90
C VAL A 273 6.20 8.82 -1.40
N LYS A 274 7.21 8.56 -2.24
CA LYS A 274 8.39 7.77 -1.85
C LYS A 274 9.09 8.40 -0.63
N GLN A 275 9.26 9.72 -0.61
CA GLN A 275 9.90 10.43 0.51
C GLN A 275 9.05 10.39 1.79
N ALA A 276 7.72 10.45 1.68
CA ALA A 276 6.82 10.29 2.82
C ALA A 276 6.92 8.87 3.42
N LEU A 277 6.97 7.85 2.58
CA LEU A 277 7.19 6.46 3.00
C LEU A 277 8.54 6.28 3.70
N LEU A 278 9.63 6.80 3.14
CA LEU A 278 10.95 6.77 3.77
C LEU A 278 10.92 7.43 5.15
N THR A 279 10.45 8.68 5.21
CA THR A 279 10.44 9.47 6.44
C THR A 279 9.68 8.77 7.56
N ASN A 280 8.51 8.20 7.25
CA ASN A 280 7.72 7.49 8.24
C ASN A 280 8.30 6.13 8.60
N THR A 281 8.90 5.40 7.65
CA THR A 281 9.54 4.11 7.91
C THR A 281 10.71 4.26 8.88
N LEU A 282 11.57 5.26 8.68
CA LEU A 282 12.69 5.58 9.58
C LEU A 282 12.23 5.96 10.99
N ARG A 283 11.05 6.59 11.11
CA ARG A 283 10.46 6.97 12.41
C ARG A 283 9.76 5.81 13.09
N PHE A 284 9.08 4.95 12.34
CA PHE A 284 8.27 3.85 12.85
C PHE A 284 9.13 2.69 13.37
N LYS A 285 10.29 2.43 12.73
CA LYS A 285 11.31 1.45 13.17
C LYS A 285 10.81 0.00 13.35
N LYS A 286 9.65 -0.30 12.79
CA LYS A 286 9.00 -1.61 12.76
C LYS A 286 8.73 -1.99 11.30
N PRO A 287 8.44 -3.26 11.00
CA PRO A 287 8.25 -3.70 9.62
C PRO A 287 7.17 -2.91 8.89
N VAL A 288 7.50 -2.47 7.67
CA VAL A 288 6.64 -1.81 6.70
C VAL A 288 6.65 -2.64 5.43
N LEU A 289 5.47 -2.98 4.93
CA LEU A 289 5.29 -3.67 3.66
C LEU A 289 4.64 -2.69 2.67
N LEU A 290 5.21 -2.61 1.46
CA LEU A 290 4.56 -2.03 0.29
C LEU A 290 4.03 -3.16 -0.58
N GLN A 291 2.73 -3.18 -0.85
CA GLN A 291 2.16 -3.98 -1.93
C GLN A 291 1.94 -3.08 -3.16
N ASN A 292 2.37 -3.54 -4.34
CA ASN A 292 2.06 -2.90 -5.63
C ASN A 292 1.82 -3.91 -6.76
N GLY A 293 1.30 -3.40 -7.89
CA GLY A 293 1.06 -4.13 -9.14
C GLY A 293 1.85 -3.51 -10.30
N ASP A 294 1.17 -3.19 -11.41
CA ASP A 294 1.61 -2.38 -12.57
C ASP A 294 2.54 -3.12 -13.55
N GLU A 295 3.63 -3.72 -13.06
CA GLU A 295 4.61 -4.41 -13.92
C GLU A 295 4.18 -5.84 -14.30
N HIS A 296 3.09 -6.35 -13.72
CA HIS A 296 2.51 -7.67 -13.99
C HIS A 296 3.33 -8.91 -13.61
N TRP A 297 4.51 -8.80 -13.00
CA TRP A 297 5.26 -9.96 -12.49
C TRP A 297 5.44 -9.95 -10.98
N TYR A 298 5.51 -11.15 -10.39
CA TYR A 298 5.74 -11.31 -8.96
C TYR A 298 7.19 -10.98 -8.57
N GLN A 299 7.35 -10.15 -7.54
CA GLN A 299 8.65 -9.79 -6.96
C GLN A 299 8.52 -9.56 -5.46
N VAL A 300 9.54 -9.95 -4.70
CA VAL A 300 9.70 -9.55 -3.29
C VAL A 300 11.12 -9.07 -3.09
N ASP A 301 11.27 -7.86 -2.58
CA ASP A 301 12.56 -7.23 -2.35
C ASP A 301 12.52 -6.14 -1.26
N MET A 302 13.66 -5.48 -1.06
CA MET A 302 13.81 -4.33 -0.15
C MET A 302 14.35 -3.15 -0.96
N PRO A 303 13.48 -2.38 -1.64
CA PRO A 303 13.92 -1.45 -2.67
C PRO A 303 14.35 -0.09 -2.13
N MET A 304 14.18 0.17 -0.82
CA MET A 304 14.40 1.48 -0.22
C MET A 304 15.83 1.64 0.31
N ASN A 305 16.58 2.55 -0.31
CA ASN A 305 17.90 2.99 0.16
C ASN A 305 17.88 4.48 0.52
N GLU A 306 18.68 4.88 1.49
CA GLU A 306 18.75 6.27 1.94
C GLU A 306 20.16 6.78 2.27
N THR A 307 20.33 8.10 2.26
CA THR A 307 21.46 8.78 2.91
C THR A 307 20.97 10.07 3.56
N ALA A 308 21.18 10.19 4.86
CA ALA A 308 20.77 11.34 5.68
C ALA A 308 19.27 11.69 5.52
N GLY A 309 18.41 10.67 5.43
CA GLY A 309 16.96 10.80 5.34
C GLY A 309 16.43 11.12 3.94
N LYS A 310 17.26 10.98 2.90
CA LYS A 310 16.87 11.17 1.50
C LYS A 310 17.03 9.87 0.73
N LEU A 311 16.13 9.60 -0.21
CA LEU A 311 16.20 8.44 -1.09
C LEU A 311 17.48 8.46 -1.94
N VAL A 312 18.07 7.28 -2.11
CA VAL A 312 19.19 7.04 -3.02
C VAL A 312 18.74 6.01 -4.06
N GLU A 313 18.88 6.40 -5.33
CA GLU A 313 18.56 5.58 -6.51
C GLU A 313 19.86 5.36 -7.29
N LYS A 314 19.98 4.22 -7.99
CA LYS A 314 21.16 3.87 -8.83
C LYS A 314 22.54 3.85 -8.16
N ASP A 315 22.61 3.97 -6.83
CA ASP A 315 23.85 3.92 -6.08
C ASP A 315 23.65 3.23 -4.72
N LYS A 316 24.73 2.95 -4.02
CA LYS A 316 24.73 2.35 -2.69
C LYS A 316 24.44 3.41 -1.63
N GLY A 317 23.18 3.51 -1.23
CA GLY A 317 22.78 4.11 0.05
C GLY A 317 22.87 3.09 1.21
N SER A 318 22.41 3.50 2.38
CA SER A 318 22.08 2.59 3.48
C SER A 318 20.72 1.93 3.17
N LEU A 319 20.67 0.61 3.24
CA LEU A 319 19.41 -0.13 3.12
C LEU A 319 18.48 0.23 4.28
N VAL A 320 17.19 0.42 4.00
CA VAL A 320 16.17 0.55 5.04
C VAL A 320 15.59 -0.84 5.33
N GLU A 321 16.18 -1.56 6.29
CA GLU A 321 15.98 -3.01 6.45
C GLU A 321 14.57 -3.41 6.89
N ASN A 322 13.79 -2.47 7.42
CA ASN A 322 12.41 -2.69 7.82
C ASN A 322 11.39 -2.35 6.71
N PHE A 323 11.82 -2.05 5.48
CA PHE A 323 10.95 -1.82 4.34
C PHE A 323 11.03 -2.96 3.34
N THR A 324 9.93 -3.68 3.14
CA THR A 324 9.81 -4.75 2.15
C THR A 324 8.78 -4.34 1.10
N ARG A 325 9.01 -4.66 -0.17
CA ARG A 325 8.01 -4.59 -1.23
C ARG A 325 7.61 -5.99 -1.66
N VAL A 326 6.33 -6.15 -1.96
CA VAL A 326 5.77 -7.28 -2.71
C VAL A 326 5.02 -6.72 -3.91
N GLN A 327 5.51 -7.07 -5.10
CA GLN A 327 4.76 -6.87 -6.33
C GLN A 327 3.94 -8.12 -6.61
N THR A 328 2.65 -7.95 -6.84
CA THR A 328 1.73 -9.07 -7.11
C THR A 328 1.87 -9.56 -8.55
N PHE A 329 1.25 -10.69 -8.85
CA PHE A 329 1.13 -11.12 -10.24
C PHE A 329 0.15 -10.22 -10.99
N GLY A 330 0.28 -10.15 -12.32
CA GLY A 330 -0.66 -9.41 -13.17
C GLY A 330 -0.68 -9.89 -14.60
N SER A 331 -1.39 -9.17 -15.48
CA SER A 331 -1.57 -9.42 -16.93
C SER A 331 -0.91 -10.69 -17.47
N GLY A 332 -1.71 -11.73 -17.65
CA GLY A 332 -1.27 -13.02 -18.16
C GLY A 332 -0.86 -14.04 -17.11
N PHE A 333 -0.58 -13.61 -15.86
CA PHE A 333 -0.20 -14.46 -14.74
C PHE A 333 -1.26 -14.46 -13.62
N ASN A 334 -2.41 -15.08 -13.86
CA ASN A 334 -3.53 -15.07 -12.90
C ASN A 334 -3.30 -16.04 -11.71
N HIS A 335 -2.48 -15.60 -10.76
CA HIS A 335 -2.09 -16.29 -9.52
C HIS A 335 -2.15 -15.31 -8.34
N TRP A 336 -1.93 -15.78 -7.11
CA TRP A 336 -2.01 -14.90 -5.93
C TRP A 336 -0.95 -15.22 -4.88
N VAL A 337 -0.72 -14.26 -3.98
CA VAL A 337 0.26 -14.38 -2.90
C VAL A 337 -0.46 -14.39 -1.57
N GLU A 338 -0.22 -15.41 -0.75
CA GLU A 338 -0.61 -15.42 0.65
C GLU A 338 0.45 -14.69 1.46
N LEU A 339 0.07 -13.59 2.09
CA LEU A 339 0.88 -12.95 3.13
C LEU A 339 0.47 -13.54 4.48
N ILE A 340 1.39 -14.29 5.07
CA ILE A 340 1.28 -14.79 6.44
C ILE A 340 1.92 -13.73 7.35
N ILE A 341 1.14 -13.25 8.30
CA ILE A 341 1.54 -12.26 9.30
C ILE A 341 1.67 -12.99 10.62
N ASP A 342 2.89 -13.09 11.16
CA ASP A 342 3.15 -13.79 12.42
C ASP A 342 4.01 -12.92 13.36
N PRO A 343 3.39 -12.19 14.30
CA PRO A 343 4.09 -11.33 15.26
C PRO A 343 5.06 -12.05 16.20
N ARG A 344 5.08 -13.40 16.16
CA ARG A 344 5.98 -14.25 16.95
C ARG A 344 7.13 -14.83 16.14
N ALA A 345 7.13 -14.64 14.81
CA ALA A 345 8.23 -15.03 13.96
C ALA A 345 9.31 -13.94 13.92
N ASP A 346 10.54 -14.30 13.59
CA ASP A 346 11.65 -13.35 13.46
C ASP A 346 11.35 -12.29 12.38
N ASN A 347 10.75 -12.73 11.27
CA ASN A 347 10.21 -11.86 10.23
C ASN A 347 8.70 -11.81 10.34
N LEU A 348 8.15 -10.59 10.46
CA LEU A 348 6.70 -10.38 10.57
C LEU A 348 5.95 -10.88 9.30
N TRP A 349 6.60 -10.80 8.14
CA TRP A 349 6.05 -11.15 6.83
C TRP A 349 6.61 -12.49 6.35
N THR A 350 5.73 -13.37 5.88
CA THR A 350 6.11 -14.54 5.09
C THR A 350 5.21 -14.63 3.86
N PHE A 351 5.80 -14.76 2.68
CA PHE A 351 5.08 -14.82 1.42
C PHE A 351 5.01 -16.26 0.92
N LYS A 352 3.81 -16.72 0.63
CA LYS A 352 3.57 -18.02 0.00
C LYS A 352 2.83 -17.81 -1.31
N VAL A 353 3.45 -18.19 -2.41
CA VAL A 353 2.84 -18.14 -3.74
C VAL A 353 1.85 -19.29 -3.90
N HIS A 354 0.66 -18.98 -4.40
CA HIS A 354 -0.35 -19.95 -4.80
C HIS A 354 -0.51 -19.93 -6.31
N ILE A 355 0.10 -20.93 -6.96
CA ILE A 355 -0.02 -21.15 -8.40
C ILE A 355 -1.33 -21.91 -8.67
N ILE A 356 -2.22 -21.28 -9.41
CA ILE A 356 -3.51 -21.86 -9.78
C ILE A 356 -3.28 -22.87 -10.91
N LYS A 357 -3.48 -24.15 -10.60
CA LYS A 357 -3.25 -25.26 -11.53
C LYS A 357 -4.02 -25.10 -12.85
N ASP A 358 -5.26 -24.62 -12.77
CA ASP A 358 -6.13 -24.43 -13.94
C ASP A 358 -5.70 -23.27 -14.84
N ASN A 359 -4.80 -22.40 -14.34
CA ASN A 359 -4.32 -21.23 -15.05
C ASN A 359 -2.91 -21.42 -15.66
N LEU A 360 -2.33 -22.62 -15.52
CA LEU A 360 -1.00 -22.91 -16.06
C LEU A 360 -1.01 -22.89 -17.59
N ASP A 361 -0.03 -22.18 -18.17
CA ASP A 361 0.21 -22.23 -19.60
C ASP A 361 0.88 -23.55 -20.01
N VAL A 362 0.67 -23.97 -21.26
CA VAL A 362 1.34 -25.14 -21.83
C VAL A 362 2.72 -24.73 -22.33
N HIS A 363 3.77 -25.22 -21.68
CA HIS A 363 5.15 -25.01 -22.11
C HIS A 363 5.59 -26.15 -23.05
N THR A 364 6.16 -25.79 -24.20
CA THR A 364 6.77 -26.74 -25.14
C THR A 364 8.29 -26.61 -25.07
N VAL A 365 8.99 -27.75 -25.07
CA VAL A 365 10.46 -27.76 -25.20
C VAL A 365 10.77 -27.68 -26.69
N PRO A 366 11.52 -26.67 -27.17
CA PRO A 366 11.94 -26.60 -28.56
C PRO A 366 12.71 -27.87 -28.95
N ALA A 367 12.50 -28.36 -30.18
CA ALA A 367 13.34 -29.42 -30.73
C ALA A 367 14.81 -28.95 -30.78
N PRO A 368 15.78 -29.86 -30.54
CA PRO A 368 17.19 -29.51 -30.43
C PRO A 368 17.78 -28.86 -31.69
#